data_AF-A0A6L3X668-F1
#
_entry.id   AF-A0A6L3X668-F1
#
_cell.length_a   1.000
_cell.length_b   1.000
_cell.length_c   1.000
_cell.angle_alpha   90.00
_cell.angle_beta   90.00
_cell.angle_gamma   90.00
#
_symmetry.space_group_name_H-M   'P 1'
#
loop_
_entity.id
_entity.type
_entity.pdbx_description
1 polymer ?
#
loop_
_entity_poly.entity_id
_entity_poly.type
_entity_poly.pdbx_seq_one_letter_code
_entity_poly.pdbx_strand_id
1 'polypeptide(L)' 'EVKIVGRVAMAMICVDLGPDAQDKAGDDAVMWGEGLPVERIAEITKVSAYELITRLTSRVAMKYVD' A
#
# COMPACT_ATOMS: atom_id res chain seq x y z
N GLU A 1 -6.85 7.90 5.15
CA GLU A 1 -6.11 7.55 3.93
C GLU A 1 -5.23 8.74 3.54
N VAL A 2 -3.98 8.48 3.17
CA VAL A 2 -3.02 9.49 2.68
C VAL A 2 -2.69 9.23 1.21
N LYS A 3 -2.19 10.24 0.49
CA LYS A 3 -1.94 10.14 -0.95
C LYS A 3 -0.48 9.80 -1.22
N ILE A 4 -0.25 8.88 -2.16
CA ILE A 4 1.08 8.64 -2.72
C ILE A 4 1.50 9.89 -3.50
N VAL A 5 2.73 10.35 -3.26
CA VAL A 5 3.35 11.48 -3.96
C VAL A 5 4.66 11.07 -4.60
N GLY A 6 4.89 11.49 -5.83
CA GLY A 6 6.04 11.06 -6.62
C GLY A 6 5.87 9.66 -7.24
N ARG A 7 6.98 9.09 -7.75
CA ARG A 7 6.98 7.76 -8.35
C ARG A 7 7.21 6.69 -7.29
N VAL A 8 6.52 5.55 -7.43
CA VAL A 8 6.81 4.33 -6.67
C VAL A 8 8.20 3.82 -7.09
N ALA A 9 9.11 3.70 -6.13
CA ALA A 9 10.44 3.16 -6.34
C ALA A 9 10.45 1.64 -6.05
N MET A 10 11.59 0.99 -6.32
CA MET A 10 11.72 -0.47 -6.15
C MET A 10 11.50 -0.95 -4.71
N ALA A 11 11.81 -0.12 -3.71
CA ALA A 11 11.76 -0.48 -2.30
C ALA A 11 11.11 0.58 -1.39
N MET A 12 10.69 1.71 -1.94
CA MET A 12 10.15 2.83 -1.16
C MET A 12 8.99 3.49 -1.91
N ILE A 13 8.02 3.96 -1.15
CA ILE A 13 6.88 4.75 -1.62
C ILE A 13 6.78 5.97 -0.71
N CYS A 14 6.60 7.15 -1.29
CA CYS A 14 6.40 8.37 -0.52
C CYS A 14 4.91 8.69 -0.44
N VAL A 15 4.44 9.07 0.74
CA VAL A 15 3.09 9.58 0.97
C VAL A 15 3.16 10.96 1.59
N ASP A 16 2.16 11.78 1.30
CA ASP A 16 2.00 13.07 1.97
C ASP A 16 1.13 12.90 3.22
N LEU A 17 1.74 13.08 4.39
CA LEU A 17 1.09 12.98 5.70
C LEU A 17 0.44 14.30 6.12
N GLY A 18 0.81 15.42 5.49
CA GLY A 18 0.41 16.77 5.91
C GLY A 18 1.31 17.38 7.01
N PRO A 19 1.17 18.68 7.27
CA PRO A 19 2.08 19.45 8.12
C PRO A 19 1.97 19.13 9.62
N ASP A 20 0.79 18.70 10.08
CA ASP A 20 0.52 18.42 11.51
C ASP A 20 0.38 16.91 11.79
N ALA A 21 0.97 16.08 10.93
CA ALA A 21 0.97 14.63 11.08
C ALA A 21 1.67 14.20 12.37
N GLN A 22 1.06 13.23 13.07
CA GLN A 22 1.63 12.65 14.30
C GLN A 22 2.28 11.28 14.06
N ASP A 23 2.21 10.78 12.82
CA ASP A 23 2.78 9.51 12.40
C ASP A 23 4.30 9.49 12.56
N LYS A 24 4.84 8.34 12.91
CA LYS A 24 6.25 8.13 13.23
C LYS A 24 6.83 6.96 12.45
N ALA A 25 8.15 6.94 12.35
CA ALA A 25 8.86 5.79 11.82
C ALA A 25 8.58 4.55 12.68
N GLY A 26 8.12 3.47 12.04
CA GLY A 26 7.72 2.24 12.70
C GLY A 26 6.21 2.06 12.85
N ASP A 27 5.41 3.09 12.56
CA ASP A 27 3.96 2.96 12.50
C ASP A 27 3.54 2.08 11.31
N ASP A 28 2.41 1.40 11.46
CA ASP A 28 1.90 0.46 10.46
C ASP A 28 1.32 1.20 9.24
N ALA A 29 1.62 0.68 8.05
CA ALA A 29 1.08 1.17 6.79
C ALA A 29 0.34 0.05 6.03
N VAL A 30 -0.90 0.32 5.63
CA VAL A 30 -1.74 -0.63 4.89
C VAL A 30 -1.82 -0.22 3.42
N MET A 31 -1.33 -1.08 2.51
CA MET A 31 -1.41 -0.86 1.06
C MET A 31 -2.76 -1.27 0.48
N TRP A 32 -3.35 -2.33 1.02
CA TRP A 32 -4.74 -2.77 0.87
C TRP A 32 -5.05 -3.76 2.01
N GLY A 33 -6.30 -3.82 2.47
CA GLY A 33 -6.70 -4.62 3.62
C GLY A 33 -7.96 -4.09 4.29
N GLU A 34 -8.07 -4.25 5.60
CA GLU A 34 -9.18 -3.72 6.38
C GLU A 34 -9.30 -2.19 6.19
N GLY A 35 -10.50 -1.72 5.84
CA GLY A 35 -10.77 -0.32 5.55
C GLY A 35 -10.27 0.19 4.19
N LEU A 36 -9.48 -0.59 3.43
CA LEU A 36 -8.97 -0.21 2.11
C LEU A 36 -9.00 -1.41 1.14
N PRO A 37 -10.12 -1.64 0.43
CA PRO A 37 -10.26 -2.78 -0.47
C PRO A 37 -9.30 -2.71 -1.66
N VAL A 38 -8.77 -3.87 -2.09
CA VAL A 38 -7.80 -3.96 -3.20
C VAL A 38 -8.40 -3.51 -4.54
N GLU A 39 -9.72 -3.66 -4.70
CA GLU A 39 -10.48 -3.21 -5.87
C GLU A 39 -10.40 -1.69 -6.06
N ARG A 40 -10.33 -0.94 -4.96
CA ARG A 40 -10.13 0.51 -5.02
C ARG A 40 -8.74 0.88 -5.51
N ILE A 41 -7.72 0.09 -5.12
CA ILE A 41 -6.36 0.25 -5.64
C ILE A 41 -6.31 -0.10 -7.13
N ALA A 42 -7.02 -1.15 -7.54
CA ALA A 42 -7.14 -1.54 -8.94
C ALA A 42 -7.74 -0.43 -9.81
N GLU A 43 -8.79 0.23 -9.33
CA GLU A 43 -9.43 1.36 -10.02
C GLU A 43 -8.45 2.54 -10.20
N ILE A 44 -7.70 2.89 -9.14
CA ILE A 44 -6.76 4.03 -9.16
C ILE A 44 -5.54 3.73 -10.05
N THR A 45 -4.99 2.52 -9.94
CA THR A 45 -3.78 2.11 -10.67
C THR A 45 -4.06 1.66 -12.10
N LYS A 46 -5.33 1.40 -12.44
CA LYS A 46 -5.78 0.78 -13.70
C LYS A 46 -5.15 -0.60 -13.94
N VAL A 47 -4.75 -1.27 -12.86
CA VAL A 47 -4.23 -2.64 -12.86
C VAL A 47 -5.34 -3.56 -12.36
N SER A 48 -5.44 -4.77 -12.91
CA SER A 48 -6.43 -5.74 -12.44
C SER A 48 -6.17 -6.12 -10.98
N ALA A 49 -7.23 -6.20 -10.16
CA ALA A 49 -7.12 -6.70 -8.79
C ALA A 49 -6.46 -8.09 -8.72
N TYR A 50 -6.68 -8.93 -9.73
CA TYR A 50 -6.02 -10.22 -9.88
C TYR A 50 -4.50 -10.10 -9.97
N GLU A 51 -4.00 -9.14 -10.74
CA GLU A 51 -2.56 -8.93 -10.88
C GLU A 51 -1.98 -8.38 -9.58
N LEU A 52 -2.68 -7.48 -8.89
CA LEU A 52 -2.22 -6.92 -7.62
C LEU A 52 -2.00 -7.99 -6.54
N ILE A 53 -2.90 -8.97 -6.43
CA ILE A 53 -2.82 -10.02 -5.40
C ILE A 53 -1.92 -11.20 -5.80
N THR A 54 -1.73 -11.46 -7.10
CA THR A 54 -0.95 -12.63 -7.57
C THR A 54 0.49 -12.30 -7.94
N ARG A 55 0.78 -11.07 -8.37
CA ARG A 55 2.11 -10.67 -8.87
C ARG A 55 3.02 -10.13 -7.75
N LEU A 56 2.95 -10.73 -6.57
CA LEU A 56 3.82 -10.39 -5.45
C LEU A 56 5.16 -11.15 -5.56
N THR A 57 6.26 -10.47 -5.25
CA THR A 57 7.59 -11.11 -5.23
C THR A 57 7.84 -11.85 -3.92
N SER A 58 8.78 -12.81 -3.93
CA SER A 58 9.15 -13.60 -2.75
C SER A 58 9.75 -12.81 -1.58
N ARG A 59 10.01 -11.50 -1.76
CA ARG A 59 10.49 -10.62 -0.68
C ARG A 59 9.43 -10.40 0.40
N VAL A 60 8.14 -10.51 0.07
CA VAL A 60 7.04 -10.27 1.01
C VAL A 60 6.91 -11.47 1.96
N ALA A 61 6.95 -11.20 3.26
CA ALA A 61 6.73 -12.23 4.28
C ALA A 61 5.23 -12.61 4.33
N MET A 62 4.94 -13.90 4.37
CA MET A 62 3.57 -14.42 4.47
C MET A 62 3.26 -14.77 5.92
N LYS A 63 2.16 -14.25 6.45
CA LYS A 63 1.63 -14.58 7.77
C LYS A 63 0.18 -15.05 7.60
N TYR A 64 -0.14 -16.21 8.17
CA TYR A 64 -1.48 -16.76 8.18
C TYR A 64 -2.09 -16.51 9.56
N VAL A 65 -3.28 -15.93 9.56
CA VAL A 65 -4.09 -15.59 10.74
C VAL A 65 -5.52 -16.06 10.48
N ASP A 66 -6.30 -16.24 11.53
CA ASP A 66 -7.67 -16.78 11.47
C ASP A 66 -8.68 -15.84 10.79
#